data_AF-A0A958D9S1-F1
#
_entry.id   AF-A0A958D9S1-F1
#
_cell.length_a   1.000
_cell.length_b   1.000
_cell.length_c   1.000
_cell.angle_alpha   90.00
_cell.angle_beta   90.00
_cell.angle_gamma   90.00
#
_symmetry.space_group_name_H-M   'P 1'
#
loop_
_entity.id
_entity.type
_entity.pdbx_description
1 polymer ?
#
loop_
_entity_poly.entity_id
_entity_poly.type
_entity_poly.pdbx_seq_one_letter_code
_entity_poly.pdbx_strand_id
1 'polypeptide(L)'
;MSIHHTVRPIFARFTAAPQIGAFLAALAVLLLAGCSAAQPEPTATPLPTDTPTATLTPSATPTATATATRTATATPTATATNTPAPTDTATPTVTATATPSATLTAAQSSLAPNVLVTSSPIVPGGPWPTPDVSQASDHYWLGRPTGPGTTQWASPFYPYASTGQGAYLVHHGADIANPTGTTLLAPVDGTVVFAGSDSETAVGPTTNFFGNAVVIEMDRRYLDQPVYVLLGHMSSVAVHPGQRVQRGQKVGEVGSTGIALGPHVHVEVRIGVNDYDHTRNPEFWLEPLAGHGTVAGRVLTADGRHLPEVPLLFYPGPDFNSPRYYAYTYIDGLGLIHPDDQWGENFLLSDLPAGDYLVEATVNGKVYRQNVTVQAGKTSWVEIRTDN
;
A
#
# COMPACT_ATOMS: atom_id res chain seq x y z
N MET A 1 -40.33 -16.47 31.00
CA MET A 1 -41.03 -15.19 30.79
C MET A 1 -40.45 -14.61 29.51
N SER A 2 -41.00 -15.01 28.35
CA SER A 2 -40.56 -14.57 27.03
C SER A 2 -41.32 -13.31 26.64
N ILE A 3 -40.61 -12.28 26.17
CA ILE A 3 -41.23 -11.12 25.55
C ILE A 3 -40.60 -10.94 24.17
N HIS A 4 -41.38 -11.33 23.15
CA HIS A 4 -41.16 -10.99 21.75
C HIS A 4 -41.56 -9.53 21.54
N HIS A 5 -40.66 -8.73 20.96
CA HIS A 5 -41.03 -7.44 20.36
C HIS A 5 -40.88 -7.53 18.84
N THR A 6 -42.03 -7.54 18.18
CA THR A 6 -42.21 -7.47 16.73
C THR A 6 -42.24 -6.00 16.32
N VAL A 7 -41.40 -5.58 15.39
CA VAL A 7 -41.50 -4.24 14.77
C VAL A 7 -41.64 -4.41 13.25
N ARG A 8 -42.75 -3.91 12.71
CA ARG A 8 -43.07 -3.84 11.27
C ARG A 8 -42.50 -2.53 10.69
N PRO A 9 -41.96 -2.52 9.46
CA PRO A 9 -41.68 -1.27 8.77
C PRO A 9 -42.91 -0.78 7.98
N ILE A 10 -43.15 0.52 8.10
CA ILE A 10 -44.15 1.31 7.38
C ILE A 10 -43.55 1.75 6.04
N PHE A 11 -44.21 1.42 4.93
CA PHE A 11 -43.90 1.95 3.61
C PHE A 11 -44.51 3.35 3.45
N ALA A 12 -43.67 4.37 3.22
CA ALA A 12 -44.10 5.69 2.78
C ALA A 12 -43.68 5.92 1.32
N ARG A 13 -44.69 6.16 0.49
CA ARG A 13 -44.59 6.50 -0.95
C ARG A 13 -44.16 7.95 -1.10
N PHE A 14 -43.25 8.25 -2.03
CA PHE A 14 -43.03 9.61 -2.52
C PHE A 14 -43.59 9.76 -3.94
N THR A 15 -44.48 10.74 -4.07
CA THR A 15 -45.15 11.22 -5.28
C THR A 15 -44.26 12.20 -6.06
N ALA A 16 -44.46 12.25 -7.38
CA ALA A 16 -43.67 13.01 -8.35
C ALA A 16 -44.19 14.44 -8.63
N ALA A 17 -43.28 15.25 -9.20
CA ALA A 17 -43.45 16.41 -10.11
C ALA A 17 -43.78 17.80 -9.50
N PRO A 18 -43.62 18.95 -10.22
CA PRO A 18 -43.19 19.14 -11.63
C PRO A 18 -42.14 20.26 -11.89
N GLN A 19 -41.84 20.42 -13.19
CA GLN A 19 -40.94 21.38 -13.84
C GLN A 19 -41.39 22.85 -13.78
N ILE A 20 -40.41 23.76 -13.88
CA ILE A 20 -40.61 25.15 -14.34
C ILE A 20 -39.49 25.49 -15.33
N GLY A 21 -39.88 25.93 -16.52
CA GLY A 21 -38.98 26.50 -17.53
C GLY A 21 -38.95 28.03 -17.51
N ALA A 22 -37.94 28.61 -18.16
CA ALA A 22 -38.08 29.47 -19.34
C ALA A 22 -37.05 30.63 -19.43
N PHE A 23 -36.76 30.98 -20.69
CA PHE A 23 -36.23 32.24 -21.27
C PHE A 23 -34.71 32.51 -21.40
N LEU A 24 -34.20 32.15 -22.60
CA LEU A 24 -33.63 33.01 -23.65
C LEU A 24 -32.90 34.32 -23.26
N ALA A 25 -31.64 34.45 -23.70
CA ALA A 25 -31.17 35.58 -24.52
C ALA A 25 -29.89 35.23 -25.27
N ALA A 26 -29.86 35.60 -26.55
CA ALA A 26 -28.77 35.42 -27.50
C ALA A 26 -27.70 36.52 -27.37
N LEU A 27 -26.44 36.21 -27.72
CA LEU A 27 -25.73 36.98 -28.75
C LEU A 27 -24.50 36.20 -29.26
N ALA A 28 -24.27 36.33 -30.55
CA ALA A 28 -23.32 35.58 -31.35
C ALA A 28 -22.09 36.44 -31.75
N VAL A 29 -21.06 35.73 -32.21
CA VAL A 29 -19.99 36.15 -33.14
C VAL A 29 -18.87 37.06 -32.58
N LEU A 30 -17.66 36.49 -32.47
CA LEU A 30 -16.52 36.97 -33.25
C LEU A 30 -15.49 35.84 -33.44
N LEU A 31 -15.20 35.53 -34.71
CA LEU A 31 -14.24 34.55 -35.17
C LEU A 31 -13.06 35.28 -35.84
N LEU A 32 -11.87 34.71 -35.65
CA LEU A 32 -10.65 34.79 -36.49
C LEU A 32 -9.76 36.03 -36.39
N ALA A 33 -8.56 35.85 -35.84
CA ALA A 33 -7.31 35.91 -36.61
C ALA A 33 -6.12 35.60 -35.68
N GLY A 34 -5.43 34.48 -35.91
CA GLY A 34 -4.17 34.13 -35.23
C GLY A 34 -3.25 33.42 -36.21
N CYS A 35 -2.24 34.15 -36.68
CA CYS A 35 -1.32 33.74 -37.73
C CYS A 35 -0.43 32.55 -37.32
N SER A 36 -0.14 31.72 -38.32
CA SER A 36 0.87 30.65 -38.32
C SER A 36 2.27 31.25 -38.50
N ALA A 37 3.25 30.76 -37.73
CA ALA A 37 4.67 30.77 -38.12
C ALA A 37 5.49 29.72 -37.34
N ALA A 38 5.79 28.63 -38.04
CA ALA A 38 7.02 27.84 -38.10
C ALA A 38 7.82 27.48 -36.83
N GLN A 39 7.94 26.16 -36.61
CA GLN A 39 9.03 25.48 -35.88
C GLN A 39 10.42 25.81 -36.44
N PRO A 40 11.47 25.59 -35.63
CA PRO A 40 12.39 24.51 -35.99
C PRO A 40 12.86 23.63 -34.81
N GLU A 41 12.88 22.33 -35.05
CA GLU A 41 13.78 21.34 -34.43
C GLU A 41 14.50 20.63 -35.61
N PRO A 42 15.60 19.87 -35.44
CA PRO A 42 16.36 19.55 -34.23
C PRO A 42 17.90 19.73 -34.41
N THR A 43 18.68 19.60 -33.34
CA THR A 43 20.11 19.32 -33.47
C THR A 43 20.55 18.30 -32.43
N ALA A 44 20.80 17.09 -32.90
CA ALA A 44 21.49 16.03 -32.18
C ALA A 44 23.01 16.26 -32.22
N THR A 45 23.71 16.00 -31.12
CA THR A 45 25.18 15.93 -31.05
C THR A 45 25.57 14.96 -29.91
N PRO A 46 26.66 14.17 -30.05
CA PRO A 46 26.67 12.77 -29.65
C PRO A 46 27.25 12.44 -28.27
N LEU A 47 27.00 11.18 -27.90
CA LEU A 47 27.52 10.36 -26.80
C LEU A 47 29.06 10.35 -26.69
N PRO A 48 29.60 10.26 -25.45
CA PRO A 48 30.81 9.49 -25.20
C PRO A 48 30.49 8.16 -24.48
N THR A 49 30.96 7.11 -25.13
CA THR A 49 31.13 5.74 -24.67
C THR A 49 32.13 5.68 -23.51
N ASP A 50 31.79 4.97 -22.44
CA ASP A 50 32.79 4.35 -21.57
C ASP A 50 32.32 2.97 -21.13
N THR A 51 32.88 1.95 -21.79
CA THR A 51 32.89 0.56 -21.37
C THR A 51 34.28 0.25 -20.82
N PRO A 52 34.40 -0.22 -19.57
CA PRO A 52 35.53 -1.06 -19.19
C PRO A 52 35.15 -2.55 -19.20
N THR A 53 35.84 -3.23 -20.09
CA THR A 53 36.02 -4.67 -20.30
C THR A 53 36.21 -5.48 -19.01
N ALA A 54 35.51 -6.63 -18.94
CA ALA A 54 35.78 -7.69 -17.99
C ALA A 54 37.20 -8.27 -18.18
N THR A 55 37.98 -8.34 -17.10
CA THR A 55 39.20 -9.14 -17.05
C THR A 55 39.00 -10.26 -16.03
N LEU A 56 38.75 -11.46 -16.52
CA LEU A 56 38.89 -12.70 -15.76
C LEU A 56 40.38 -13.04 -15.72
N THR A 57 40.93 -13.21 -14.51
CA THR A 57 42.24 -13.85 -14.32
C THR A 57 42.06 -14.99 -13.33
N PRO A 58 42.46 -16.23 -13.66
CA PRO A 58 42.37 -17.37 -12.75
C PRO A 58 43.57 -17.35 -11.80
N SER A 59 43.37 -17.65 -10.52
CA SER A 59 44.49 -17.97 -9.63
C SER A 59 44.12 -18.97 -8.54
N ALA A 60 44.67 -20.17 -8.75
CA ALA A 60 45.18 -21.15 -7.79
C ALA A 60 44.45 -21.40 -6.45
N THR A 61 43.85 -22.59 -6.39
CA THR A 61 43.76 -23.47 -5.21
C THR A 61 45.12 -23.64 -4.51
N PRO A 62 45.14 -23.70 -3.17
CA PRO A 62 45.97 -24.68 -2.49
C PRO A 62 45.14 -25.71 -1.72
N THR A 63 45.46 -26.95 -2.05
CA THR A 63 45.13 -28.21 -1.41
C THR A 63 45.43 -28.20 0.09
N ALA A 64 44.50 -28.72 0.90
CA ALA A 64 44.83 -29.32 2.19
C ALA A 64 44.22 -30.72 2.26
N THR A 65 45.15 -31.68 2.28
CA THR A 65 45.01 -33.12 2.42
C THR A 65 44.32 -33.50 3.73
N ALA A 66 43.33 -34.39 3.66
CA ALA A 66 42.97 -35.26 4.78
C ALA A 66 42.73 -36.68 4.27
N THR A 67 43.72 -37.52 4.55
CA THR A 67 43.73 -38.97 4.36
C THR A 67 42.68 -39.62 5.27
N ALA A 68 41.77 -40.40 4.69
CA ALA A 68 41.01 -41.41 5.43
C ALA A 68 41.00 -42.71 4.62
N THR A 69 41.94 -43.59 4.94
CA THR A 69 41.89 -45.01 4.61
C THR A 69 40.80 -45.67 5.45
N ARG A 70 39.90 -46.45 4.84
CA ARG A 70 39.47 -47.77 5.34
C ARG A 70 38.59 -48.52 4.33
N THR A 71 39.15 -49.65 3.89
CA THR A 71 38.56 -50.99 3.77
C THR A 71 37.35 -51.23 2.86
N ALA A 72 37.62 -51.95 1.77
CA ALA A 72 36.64 -52.60 0.91
C ALA A 72 35.89 -53.74 1.65
N THR A 73 34.57 -53.80 1.48
CA THR A 73 33.72 -54.94 1.86
C THR A 73 32.89 -55.38 0.67
N ALA A 74 32.68 -56.69 0.58
CA ALA A 74 32.36 -57.49 -0.60
C ALA A 74 31.03 -57.18 -1.31
N THR A 75 31.08 -57.36 -2.64
CA THR A 75 29.98 -57.41 -3.59
C THR A 75 29.07 -58.63 -3.36
N PRO A 76 27.73 -58.47 -3.29
CA PRO A 76 26.82 -59.60 -3.43
C PRO A 76 26.50 -59.90 -4.90
N THR A 77 26.68 -61.16 -5.29
CA THR A 77 26.28 -61.75 -6.56
C THR A 77 24.75 -61.75 -6.70
N ALA A 78 24.22 -61.16 -7.78
CA ALA A 78 22.80 -61.25 -8.13
C ALA A 78 22.53 -62.44 -9.05
N THR A 79 21.63 -63.33 -8.63
CA THR A 79 21.11 -64.47 -9.37
C THR A 79 20.11 -64.00 -10.44
N ALA A 80 20.28 -64.45 -11.69
CA ALA A 80 19.38 -64.14 -12.79
C ALA A 80 18.01 -64.81 -12.60
N THR A 81 16.93 -64.01 -12.68
CA THR A 81 15.55 -64.50 -12.81
C THR A 81 14.94 -63.95 -14.09
N ASN A 82 14.55 -64.86 -15.00
CA ASN A 82 13.87 -64.53 -16.25
C ASN A 82 12.48 -63.95 -15.95
N THR A 83 12.22 -62.72 -16.38
CA THR A 83 10.90 -62.10 -16.37
C THR A 83 10.54 -61.70 -17.81
N PRO A 84 9.34 -62.03 -18.32
CA PRO A 84 8.97 -61.85 -19.72
C PRO A 84 8.81 -60.37 -20.12
N ALA A 85 9.06 -60.10 -21.41
CA ALA A 85 8.99 -58.80 -22.05
C ALA A 85 7.61 -58.13 -21.93
N PRO A 86 7.53 -56.80 -21.75
CA PRO A 86 6.26 -56.08 -21.77
C PRO A 86 5.70 -55.99 -23.19
N THR A 87 4.41 -56.30 -23.31
CA THR A 87 3.57 -56.12 -24.50
C THR A 87 3.31 -54.63 -24.73
N ASP A 88 3.52 -54.15 -25.97
CA ASP A 88 3.17 -52.80 -26.41
C ASP A 88 1.69 -52.51 -26.13
N THR A 89 1.43 -51.60 -25.19
CA THR A 89 0.11 -51.04 -24.94
C THR A 89 0.01 -49.69 -25.65
N ALA A 90 -0.97 -49.55 -26.55
CA ALA A 90 -1.18 -48.36 -27.35
C ALA A 90 -1.31 -47.09 -26.49
N THR A 91 -0.51 -46.07 -26.82
CA THR A 91 -0.60 -44.71 -26.28
C THR A 91 -1.98 -44.12 -26.56
N PRO A 92 -2.73 -43.62 -25.56
CA PRO A 92 -3.92 -42.84 -25.84
C PRO A 92 -3.51 -41.49 -26.45
N THR A 93 -4.04 -41.20 -27.63
CA THR A 93 -3.94 -39.90 -28.30
C THR A 93 -4.61 -38.84 -27.42
N VAL A 94 -3.82 -37.90 -26.88
CA VAL A 94 -4.35 -36.72 -26.21
C VAL A 94 -4.84 -35.76 -27.29
N THR A 95 -6.16 -35.67 -27.47
CA THR A 95 -6.77 -34.60 -28.27
C THR A 95 -6.55 -33.27 -27.55
N ALA A 96 -5.70 -32.41 -28.10
CA ALA A 96 -5.53 -31.05 -27.61
C ALA A 96 -6.87 -30.31 -27.67
N THR A 97 -7.48 -30.11 -26.52
CA THR A 97 -8.61 -29.19 -26.37
C THR A 97 -8.02 -27.79 -26.30
N ALA A 98 -8.44 -26.91 -27.21
CA ALA A 98 -7.96 -25.54 -27.29
C ALA A 98 -8.09 -24.86 -25.92
N THR A 99 -6.96 -24.48 -25.34
CA THR A 99 -6.91 -23.56 -24.21
C THR A 99 -7.48 -22.23 -24.70
N PRO A 100 -8.58 -21.70 -24.12
CA PRO A 100 -8.98 -20.34 -24.43
C PRO A 100 -7.85 -19.41 -23.96
N SER A 101 -7.19 -18.78 -24.93
CA SER A 101 -6.27 -17.67 -24.70
C SER A 101 -7.09 -16.54 -24.08
N ALA A 102 -7.03 -16.43 -22.75
CA ALA A 102 -7.53 -15.25 -22.06
C ALA A 102 -6.58 -14.10 -22.39
N THR A 103 -6.88 -13.39 -23.47
CA THR A 103 -6.35 -12.05 -23.71
C THR A 103 -6.83 -11.20 -22.54
N LEU A 104 -5.95 -10.94 -21.57
CA LEU A 104 -6.17 -9.91 -20.56
C LEU A 104 -6.13 -8.57 -21.28
N THR A 105 -7.27 -8.17 -21.83
CA THR A 105 -7.51 -6.77 -22.17
C THR A 105 -7.39 -6.03 -20.85
N ALA A 106 -6.37 -5.19 -20.72
CA ALA A 106 -6.24 -4.27 -19.61
C ALA A 106 -7.52 -3.43 -19.57
N ALA A 107 -8.43 -3.79 -18.67
CA ALA A 107 -9.51 -2.91 -18.29
C ALA A 107 -8.83 -1.73 -17.60
N GLN A 108 -8.69 -0.62 -18.32
CA GLN A 108 -8.45 0.67 -17.69
C GLN A 108 -9.59 0.86 -16.68
N SER A 109 -9.26 0.63 -15.41
CA SER A 109 -10.13 0.92 -14.29
C SER A 109 -10.22 2.45 -14.17
N SER A 110 -11.04 3.07 -15.03
CA SER A 110 -11.54 4.42 -14.78
C SER A 110 -12.62 4.33 -13.71
N LEU A 111 -12.24 3.97 -12.48
CA LEU A 111 -13.10 4.19 -11.33
C LEU A 111 -13.03 5.68 -11.02
N ALA A 112 -13.87 6.48 -11.67
CA ALA A 112 -14.44 7.60 -10.95
C ALA A 112 -15.30 6.96 -9.86
N PRO A 113 -14.99 7.14 -8.56
CA PRO A 113 -15.82 6.56 -7.53
C PRO A 113 -17.16 7.30 -7.55
N ASN A 114 -18.21 6.62 -7.99
CA ASN A 114 -19.54 6.90 -7.46
C ASN A 114 -19.49 6.50 -5.98
N VAL A 115 -19.02 7.41 -5.13
CA VAL A 115 -19.16 7.28 -3.68
C VAL A 115 -20.66 7.31 -3.41
N LEU A 116 -21.25 6.13 -3.23
CA LEU A 116 -22.62 6.03 -2.75
C LEU A 116 -22.58 6.42 -1.27
N VAL A 117 -22.70 7.72 -1.00
CA VAL A 117 -22.78 8.27 0.35
C VAL A 117 -24.14 7.86 0.93
N THR A 118 -24.26 6.64 1.43
CA THR A 118 -25.33 6.28 2.38
C THR A 118 -24.82 6.63 3.77
N SER A 119 -24.54 7.91 4.04
CA SER A 119 -23.88 8.29 5.29
C SER A 119 -24.91 8.43 6.41
N SER A 120 -24.86 7.49 7.36
CA SER A 120 -25.15 7.82 8.76
C SER A 120 -24.39 9.11 9.15
N PRO A 121 -24.95 9.95 10.02
CA PRO A 121 -24.25 11.16 10.45
C PRO A 121 -22.90 10.79 11.06
N ILE A 122 -21.86 11.54 10.72
CA ILE A 122 -20.53 11.43 11.34
C ILE A 122 -20.70 11.90 12.78
N VAL A 123 -20.49 10.97 13.71
CA VAL A 123 -20.52 11.23 15.15
C VAL A 123 -19.09 11.45 15.61
N PRO A 124 -18.75 12.61 16.18
CA PRO A 124 -17.39 12.84 16.63
C PRO A 124 -17.09 11.95 17.85
N GLY A 125 -15.89 11.40 17.91
CA GLY A 125 -15.47 10.53 19.00
C GLY A 125 -14.84 11.30 20.16
N GLY A 126 -13.78 10.73 20.74
CA GLY A 126 -13.04 11.32 21.85
C GLY A 126 -12.07 12.45 21.43
N PRO A 127 -11.43 13.10 22.42
CA PRO A 127 -10.35 14.05 22.17
C PRO A 127 -9.24 13.45 21.31
N TRP A 128 -8.62 14.25 20.44
CA TRP A 128 -7.48 13.84 19.62
C TRP A 128 -6.17 14.46 20.11
N PRO A 129 -5.01 13.80 19.98
CA PRO A 129 -3.72 14.41 20.27
C PRO A 129 -3.43 15.68 19.46
N THR A 130 -2.88 16.70 20.11
CA THR A 130 -2.49 17.97 19.49
C THR A 130 -1.05 18.39 19.84
N PRO A 131 -0.02 17.66 19.35
CA PRO A 131 1.37 18.08 19.53
C PRO A 131 1.69 19.39 18.78
N ASP A 132 2.81 20.02 19.16
CA ASP A 132 3.37 21.17 18.45
C ASP A 132 4.08 20.70 17.16
N VAL A 133 3.33 20.74 16.06
CA VAL A 133 3.82 20.31 14.73
C VAL A 133 4.96 21.17 14.20
N SER A 134 5.24 22.35 14.79
CA SER A 134 6.39 23.18 14.38
C SER A 134 7.74 22.54 14.73
N GLN A 135 7.75 21.59 15.67
CA GLN A 135 8.92 20.83 16.10
C GLN A 135 8.96 19.42 15.48
N ALA A 136 7.96 19.07 14.67
CA ALA A 136 7.86 17.75 14.09
C ALA A 136 8.91 17.55 13.00
N SER A 137 9.41 16.32 12.90
CA SER A 137 10.40 15.94 11.90
C SER A 137 9.86 14.82 11.01
N ASP A 138 10.24 14.87 9.73
CA ASP A 138 9.94 13.80 8.81
C ASP A 138 10.84 12.60 9.10
N HIS A 139 10.23 11.43 9.18
CA HIS A 139 10.94 10.19 9.38
C HIS A 139 11.40 9.69 8.01
N TYR A 140 10.50 9.18 7.15
CA TYR A 140 10.87 8.76 5.78
C TYR A 140 12.09 7.82 5.73
N TRP A 141 12.24 6.96 6.76
CA TRP A 141 13.41 6.07 6.91
C TRP A 141 13.32 4.81 6.07
N LEU A 142 12.16 4.51 5.50
CA LEU A 142 11.90 3.29 4.74
C LEU A 142 11.98 3.56 3.24
N GLY A 143 12.74 2.72 2.54
CA GLY A 143 12.64 2.60 1.10
C GLY A 143 11.39 1.86 0.66
N ARG A 144 11.17 1.83 -0.65
CA ARG A 144 10.05 1.08 -1.23
C ARG A 144 10.28 -0.43 -1.09
N PRO A 145 9.25 -1.20 -0.68
CA PRO A 145 9.36 -2.65 -0.54
C PRO A 145 9.38 -3.37 -1.89
N THR A 146 9.24 -2.64 -3.01
CA THR A 146 9.25 -3.16 -4.37
C THR A 146 10.21 -2.35 -5.25
N GLY A 147 10.71 -2.97 -6.32
CA GLY A 147 11.70 -2.36 -7.20
C GLY A 147 11.14 -1.30 -8.16
N PRO A 148 12.00 -0.63 -8.94
CA PRO A 148 11.57 0.20 -10.07
C PRO A 148 10.72 -0.59 -11.08
N GLY A 149 9.74 0.07 -11.69
CA GLY A 149 8.87 -0.53 -12.72
C GLY A 149 7.67 -1.32 -12.18
N THR A 150 7.46 -1.33 -10.87
CA THR A 150 6.30 -1.91 -10.20
C THR A 150 5.41 -0.82 -9.60
N THR A 151 4.24 -1.16 -9.09
CA THR A 151 3.47 -0.24 -8.24
C THR A 151 4.27 0.05 -6.97
N GLN A 152 4.40 1.33 -6.61
CA GLN A 152 5.14 1.78 -5.43
C GLN A 152 4.31 2.60 -4.45
N TRP A 153 3.10 3.02 -4.83
CA TRP A 153 2.17 3.76 -3.97
C TRP A 153 1.21 2.82 -3.24
N ALA A 154 0.77 3.23 -2.05
CA ALA A 154 -0.27 2.53 -1.30
C ALA A 154 -1.62 2.62 -2.01
N SER A 155 -2.44 1.58 -1.85
CA SER A 155 -3.80 1.55 -2.37
C SER A 155 -4.70 2.48 -1.56
N PRO A 156 -5.41 3.44 -2.19
CA PRO A 156 -6.33 4.33 -1.47
C PRO A 156 -7.67 3.66 -1.11
N PHE A 157 -7.90 2.40 -1.52
CA PHE A 157 -9.17 1.69 -1.31
C PHE A 157 -9.40 1.31 0.16
N TYR A 158 -8.34 0.93 0.86
CA TYR A 158 -8.39 0.47 2.25
C TYR A 158 -7.15 1.03 2.95
N PRO A 159 -7.09 2.34 3.22
CA PRO A 159 -5.92 2.97 3.81
C PRO A 159 -5.81 2.64 5.31
N TYR A 160 -4.66 2.97 5.91
CA TYR A 160 -4.45 2.86 7.35
C TYR A 160 -5.60 3.49 8.15
N ALA A 161 -5.99 2.83 9.23
CA ALA A 161 -7.07 3.23 10.13
C ALA A 161 -8.46 3.41 9.50
N SER A 162 -8.70 2.79 8.35
CA SER A 162 -10.02 2.70 7.71
C SER A 162 -10.68 1.34 7.96
N THR A 163 -12.01 1.31 7.95
CA THR A 163 -12.80 0.06 7.88
C THR A 163 -13.33 -0.21 6.47
N GLY A 164 -12.93 0.59 5.48
CA GLY A 164 -13.55 0.58 4.15
C GLY A 164 -15.05 0.85 4.25
N GLN A 165 -15.44 1.86 5.04
CA GLN A 165 -16.84 2.27 5.25
C GLN A 165 -17.67 1.17 5.97
N GLY A 166 -17.07 0.51 6.95
CA GLY A 166 -17.67 -0.55 7.76
C GLY A 166 -17.69 -1.94 7.12
N ALA A 167 -17.07 -2.11 5.95
CA ALA A 167 -17.03 -3.39 5.24
C ALA A 167 -15.98 -4.37 5.79
N TYR A 168 -14.94 -3.86 6.44
CA TYR A 168 -13.78 -4.62 6.90
C TYR A 168 -13.42 -4.30 8.35
N LEU A 169 -12.45 -5.06 8.90
CA LEU A 169 -11.80 -4.68 10.15
C LEU A 169 -11.06 -3.35 9.99
N VAL A 170 -10.49 -2.82 11.07
CA VAL A 170 -9.61 -1.66 10.95
C VAL A 170 -8.30 -2.09 10.29
N HIS A 171 -7.85 -1.36 9.27
CA HIS A 171 -6.58 -1.62 8.62
C HIS A 171 -5.40 -1.05 9.42
N HIS A 172 -4.42 -1.88 9.77
CA HIS A 172 -3.26 -1.48 10.60
C HIS A 172 -1.98 -1.25 9.78
N GLY A 173 -2.11 -1.22 8.45
CA GLY A 173 -0.98 -1.04 7.55
C GLY A 173 -1.35 -0.31 6.26
N ALA A 174 -0.56 -0.55 5.23
CA ALA A 174 -0.75 -0.04 3.88
C ALA A 174 -0.52 -1.16 2.87
N ASP A 175 -1.37 -1.26 1.86
CA ASP A 175 -1.32 -2.31 0.85
C ASP A 175 -0.77 -1.78 -0.47
N ILE A 176 0.26 -2.42 -1.02
CA ILE A 176 0.87 -2.06 -2.31
C ILE A 176 0.66 -3.21 -3.31
N ALA A 177 -0.27 -3.00 -4.24
CA ALA A 177 -0.72 -4.02 -5.18
C ALA A 177 0.30 -4.28 -6.30
N ASN A 178 0.74 -5.53 -6.42
CA ASN A 178 1.64 -6.00 -7.46
C ASN A 178 1.35 -7.47 -7.80
N PRO A 179 1.66 -7.96 -9.02
CA PRO A 179 1.46 -9.36 -9.36
C PRO A 179 2.24 -10.31 -8.43
N THR A 180 1.69 -11.49 -8.16
CA THR A 180 2.39 -12.57 -7.45
C THR A 180 3.75 -12.86 -8.10
N GLY A 181 4.78 -13.06 -7.28
CA GLY A 181 6.17 -13.27 -7.73
C GLY A 181 6.96 -11.98 -7.92
N THR A 182 6.34 -10.80 -7.82
CA THR A 182 7.09 -9.53 -7.80
C THR A 182 8.07 -9.54 -6.63
N THR A 183 9.34 -9.19 -6.89
CA THR A 183 10.38 -9.22 -5.84
C THR A 183 10.08 -8.20 -4.74
N LEU A 184 10.14 -8.65 -3.49
CA LEU A 184 10.08 -7.82 -2.30
C LEU A 184 11.47 -7.56 -1.74
N LEU A 185 11.70 -6.30 -1.39
CA LEU A 185 12.95 -5.76 -0.88
C LEU A 185 12.79 -5.34 0.58
N ALA A 186 13.85 -5.49 1.37
CA ALA A 186 13.93 -4.93 2.72
C ALA A 186 13.78 -3.40 2.62
N PRO A 187 12.77 -2.79 3.26
CA PRO A 187 12.61 -1.33 3.25
C PRO A 187 13.74 -0.61 4.01
N VAL A 188 14.47 -1.33 4.86
CA VAL A 188 15.36 -0.75 5.86
C VAL A 188 16.49 -1.70 6.23
N ASP A 189 17.58 -1.15 6.74
CA ASP A 189 18.64 -1.91 7.40
C ASP A 189 18.13 -2.43 8.76
N GLY A 190 18.41 -3.69 9.07
CA GLY A 190 17.97 -4.25 10.34
C GLY A 190 18.17 -5.75 10.46
N THR A 191 17.58 -6.31 11.52
CA THR A 191 17.63 -7.74 11.81
C THR A 191 16.26 -8.36 11.63
N VAL A 192 16.17 -9.45 10.90
CA VAL A 192 14.93 -10.21 10.73
C VAL A 192 14.58 -10.88 12.05
N VAL A 193 13.44 -10.52 12.63
CA VAL A 193 12.93 -11.09 13.90
C VAL A 193 11.82 -12.12 13.69
N PHE A 194 11.21 -12.13 12.49
CA PHE A 194 10.29 -13.17 12.05
C PHE A 194 10.42 -13.37 10.54
N ALA A 195 10.37 -14.62 10.07
CA ALA A 195 10.34 -14.95 8.66
C ALA A 195 9.74 -16.34 8.45
N GLY A 196 8.64 -16.43 7.70
CA GLY A 196 7.95 -17.68 7.40
C GLY A 196 6.43 -17.56 7.50
N SER A 197 5.76 -18.70 7.63
CA SER A 197 4.30 -18.76 7.80
C SER A 197 3.90 -18.40 9.23
N ASP A 198 2.88 -17.55 9.38
CA ASP A 198 2.25 -17.20 10.65
C ASP A 198 1.10 -18.16 11.06
N SER A 199 1.04 -19.36 10.46
CA SER A 199 -0.02 -20.35 10.73
C SER A 199 -0.03 -20.91 12.15
N GLU A 200 1.12 -20.93 12.82
CA GLU A 200 1.28 -21.42 14.20
C GLU A 200 1.68 -20.31 15.19
N THR A 201 2.12 -19.15 14.70
CA THR A 201 2.54 -18.00 15.51
C THR A 201 1.73 -16.79 15.10
N ALA A 202 0.96 -16.21 16.02
CA ALA A 202 0.20 -15.00 15.75
C ALA A 202 1.17 -13.80 15.63
N VAL A 203 1.39 -13.36 14.40
CA VAL A 203 2.12 -12.11 14.09
C VAL A 203 1.14 -10.93 13.92
N GLY A 204 -0.11 -11.24 13.54
CA GLY A 204 -1.24 -10.32 13.53
C GLY A 204 -2.25 -10.63 14.66
N PRO A 205 -3.53 -10.27 14.49
CA PRO A 205 -4.56 -10.47 15.54
C PRO A 205 -4.90 -11.95 15.76
N THR A 206 -4.66 -12.80 14.75
CA THR A 206 -4.82 -14.25 14.83
C THR A 206 -3.69 -14.93 14.07
N THR A 207 -3.57 -16.26 14.20
CA THR A 207 -2.72 -17.04 13.31
C THR A 207 -3.25 -17.07 11.88
N ASN A 208 -2.37 -17.33 10.92
CA ASN A 208 -2.64 -17.37 9.47
C ASN A 208 -3.28 -16.08 8.93
N PHE A 209 -3.01 -14.94 9.55
CA PHE A 209 -3.59 -13.65 9.17
C PHE A 209 -2.82 -13.05 7.99
N PHE A 210 -1.50 -12.97 8.11
CA PHE A 210 -0.62 -12.49 7.05
C PHE A 210 -0.15 -13.60 6.11
N GLY A 211 -0.31 -14.87 6.49
CA GLY A 211 0.22 -15.99 5.73
C GLY A 211 1.73 -16.05 5.86
N ASN A 212 2.46 -15.91 4.74
CA ASN A 212 3.91 -15.74 4.83
C ASN A 212 4.24 -14.27 5.09
N ALA A 213 5.08 -14.03 6.09
CA ALA A 213 5.51 -12.69 6.45
C ALA A 213 7.00 -12.63 6.81
N VAL A 214 7.54 -11.42 6.77
CA VAL A 214 8.85 -11.05 7.29
C VAL A 214 8.66 -9.85 8.21
N VAL A 215 9.27 -9.89 9.40
CA VAL A 215 9.37 -8.73 10.28
C VAL A 215 10.83 -8.37 10.49
N ILE A 216 11.18 -7.12 10.26
CA ILE A 216 12.53 -6.57 10.40
C ILE A 216 12.51 -5.59 11.58
N GLU A 217 13.33 -5.82 12.59
CA GLU A 217 13.66 -4.80 13.59
C GLU A 217 14.72 -3.87 13.00
N MET A 218 14.40 -2.59 12.93
CA MET A 218 15.29 -1.56 12.42
C MET A 218 16.49 -1.33 13.33
N ASP A 219 17.66 -1.06 12.75
CA ASP A 219 18.83 -0.64 13.53
C ASP A 219 18.62 0.73 14.21
N ARG A 220 17.77 1.58 13.59
CA ARG A 220 17.44 2.91 14.10
C ARG A 220 16.23 2.84 15.05
N ARG A 221 16.29 3.65 16.11
CA ARG A 221 15.20 3.83 17.08
C ARG A 221 14.43 5.13 16.85
N TYR A 222 13.13 5.10 17.14
CA TYR A 222 12.24 6.26 17.13
C TYR A 222 11.90 6.64 18.56
N LEU A 223 12.25 7.86 18.99
CA LEU A 223 12.05 8.32 20.37
C LEU A 223 12.52 7.27 21.41
N ASP A 224 13.72 6.73 21.19
CA ASP A 224 14.35 5.66 21.98
C ASP A 224 13.60 4.31 22.01
N GLN A 225 12.59 4.11 21.18
CA GLN A 225 11.85 2.87 21.01
C GLN A 225 12.32 2.06 19.78
N PRO A 226 12.28 0.72 19.84
CA PRO A 226 12.53 -0.09 18.65
C PRO A 226 11.41 0.15 17.61
N VAL A 227 11.75 -0.03 16.34
CA VAL A 227 10.82 0.07 15.23
C VAL A 227 10.86 -1.25 14.46
N TYR A 228 9.69 -1.82 14.20
CA TYR A 228 9.53 -3.04 13.43
C TYR A 228 8.79 -2.76 12.14
N VAL A 229 9.25 -3.36 11.04
CA VAL A 229 8.60 -3.28 9.73
C VAL A 229 8.14 -4.67 9.34
N LEU A 230 6.84 -4.84 9.14
CA LEU A 230 6.25 -6.09 8.67
C LEU A 230 5.98 -6.02 7.17
N LEU A 231 6.29 -7.10 6.45
CA LEU A 231 5.84 -7.36 5.09
C LEU A 231 5.02 -8.65 5.09
N GLY A 232 3.74 -8.57 4.74
CA GLY A 232 2.78 -9.67 4.79
C GLY A 232 2.31 -10.15 3.40
N HIS A 233 1.49 -11.21 3.41
CA HIS A 233 0.86 -11.83 2.24
C HIS A 233 1.83 -12.39 1.20
N MET A 234 3.07 -12.70 1.59
CA MET A 234 4.13 -13.09 0.66
C MET A 234 3.84 -14.45 0.02
N SER A 235 4.29 -14.66 -1.22
CA SER A 235 4.24 -15.99 -1.86
C SER A 235 5.45 -16.84 -1.51
N SER A 236 6.60 -16.19 -1.30
CA SER A 236 7.84 -16.83 -0.87
C SER A 236 8.63 -15.92 0.08
N VAL A 237 9.42 -16.53 0.95
CA VAL A 237 10.32 -15.87 1.91
C VAL A 237 11.75 -16.28 1.60
N ALA A 238 12.65 -15.31 1.51
CA ALA A 238 14.06 -15.50 1.10
C ALA A 238 15.07 -15.23 2.24
N VAL A 239 14.57 -15.01 3.46
CA VAL A 239 15.37 -14.70 4.65
C VAL A 239 14.95 -15.56 5.83
N HIS A 240 15.72 -15.55 6.91
CA HIS A 240 15.43 -16.30 8.14
C HIS A 240 15.60 -15.44 9.39
N PRO A 241 14.97 -15.80 10.54
CA PRO A 241 15.18 -15.08 11.79
C PRO A 241 16.66 -15.03 12.19
N GLY A 242 17.08 -13.88 12.75
CA GLY A 242 18.47 -13.57 13.10
C GLY A 242 19.34 -13.11 11.93
N GLN A 243 18.85 -13.16 10.69
CA GLN A 243 19.58 -12.65 9.53
C GLN A 243 19.59 -11.12 9.55
N ARG A 244 20.77 -10.53 9.37
CA ARG A 244 20.89 -9.09 9.09
C ARG A 244 20.61 -8.81 7.62
N VAL A 245 19.80 -7.79 7.34
CA VAL A 245 19.44 -7.36 6.00
C VAL A 245 19.81 -5.90 5.80
N GLN A 246 20.14 -5.56 4.55
CA GLN A 246 20.34 -4.17 4.13
C GLN A 246 19.13 -3.69 3.33
N ARG A 247 18.82 -2.40 3.41
CA ARG A 247 17.81 -1.74 2.58
C ARG A 247 18.03 -2.09 1.11
N GLY A 248 16.99 -2.54 0.43
CA GLY A 248 17.04 -2.99 -0.96
C GLY A 248 17.45 -4.45 -1.16
N GLN A 249 17.81 -5.19 -0.10
CA GLN A 249 18.06 -6.63 -0.20
C GLN A 249 16.76 -7.40 -0.43
N LYS A 250 16.76 -8.41 -1.32
CA LYS A 250 15.59 -9.29 -1.51
C LYS A 250 15.25 -10.02 -0.21
N VAL A 251 13.98 -9.95 0.20
CA VAL A 251 13.44 -10.64 1.37
C VAL A 251 12.37 -11.67 1.02
N GLY A 252 11.83 -11.63 -0.20
CA GLY A 252 10.88 -12.62 -0.70
C GLY A 252 10.14 -12.10 -1.92
N GLU A 253 8.89 -12.52 -2.10
CA GLU A 253 8.07 -12.16 -3.26
C GLU A 253 6.61 -11.90 -2.86
N VAL A 254 5.97 -10.97 -3.57
CA VAL A 254 4.55 -10.65 -3.44
C VAL A 254 3.70 -11.90 -3.63
N GLY A 255 2.62 -12.03 -2.87
CA GLY A 255 1.64 -13.11 -3.00
C GLY A 255 0.24 -12.71 -2.55
N SER A 256 -0.53 -13.71 -2.16
CA SER A 256 -1.89 -13.57 -1.60
C SER A 256 -2.13 -14.59 -0.49
N THR A 257 -1.10 -14.89 0.31
CA THR A 257 -1.24 -15.87 1.40
C THR A 257 -1.92 -15.23 2.62
N GLY A 258 -2.47 -16.07 3.52
CA GLY A 258 -3.26 -15.57 4.65
C GLY A 258 -4.60 -14.99 4.23
N ILE A 259 -5.03 -13.91 4.87
CA ILE A 259 -6.29 -13.21 4.58
C ILE A 259 -6.00 -12.08 3.59
N ALA A 260 -6.03 -12.39 2.29
CA ALA A 260 -5.79 -11.44 1.21
C ALA A 260 -6.83 -11.57 0.09
N LEU A 261 -7.38 -10.45 -0.39
CA LEU A 261 -8.35 -10.44 -1.50
C LEU A 261 -7.71 -10.62 -2.89
N GLY A 262 -6.39 -10.38 -2.99
CA GLY A 262 -5.63 -10.49 -4.23
C GLY A 262 -4.14 -10.23 -4.01
N PRO A 263 -3.31 -10.28 -5.07
CA PRO A 263 -1.86 -10.10 -4.94
C PRO A 263 -1.46 -8.68 -4.51
N HIS A 264 -0.80 -8.57 -3.35
CA HIS A 264 -0.23 -7.33 -2.82
C HIS A 264 0.80 -7.63 -1.73
N VAL A 265 1.59 -6.63 -1.34
CA VAL A 265 2.29 -6.66 -0.06
C VAL A 265 1.57 -5.76 0.91
N HIS A 266 1.28 -6.30 2.09
CA HIS A 266 0.83 -5.52 3.23
C HIS A 266 2.06 -5.06 4.03
N VAL A 267 2.13 -3.78 4.34
CA VAL A 267 3.23 -3.18 5.09
C VAL A 267 2.70 -2.65 6.40
N GLU A 268 3.36 -2.96 7.52
CA GLU A 268 3.12 -2.28 8.79
C GLU A 268 4.40 -1.65 9.32
N VAL A 269 4.24 -0.59 10.10
CA VAL A 269 5.27 -0.05 10.99
C VAL A 269 4.75 -0.16 12.41
N ARG A 270 5.54 -0.76 13.31
CA ARG A 270 5.19 -0.94 14.72
C ARG A 270 6.26 -0.29 15.61
N ILE A 271 5.83 0.43 16.65
CA ILE A 271 6.73 1.19 17.53
C ILE A 271 6.66 0.63 18.95
N GLY A 272 7.82 0.44 19.58
CA GLY A 272 7.89 -0.01 20.98
C GLY A 272 7.78 -1.52 21.11
N VAL A 273 6.68 -2.09 20.61
CA VAL A 273 6.37 -3.53 20.70
C VAL A 273 6.08 -4.07 19.30
N ASN A 274 6.56 -5.28 19.00
CA ASN A 274 6.28 -5.96 17.74
C ASN A 274 4.95 -6.73 17.81
N ASP A 275 3.83 -6.02 17.84
CA ASP A 275 2.50 -6.61 17.77
C ASP A 275 1.53 -5.77 16.91
N TYR A 276 0.33 -6.29 16.72
CA TYR A 276 -0.71 -5.71 15.85
C TYR A 276 -1.31 -4.41 16.40
N ASP A 277 -1.26 -4.21 17.72
CA ASP A 277 -1.91 -3.07 18.38
C ASP A 277 -0.98 -1.85 18.41
N HIS A 278 0.32 -1.99 18.17
CA HIS A 278 1.29 -0.89 18.22
C HIS A 278 1.67 -0.31 16.85
N THR A 279 0.76 -0.38 15.88
CA THR A 279 1.03 0.08 14.51
C THR A 279 1.00 1.60 14.38
N ARG A 280 1.62 2.11 13.32
CA ARG A 280 1.59 3.50 12.83
C ARG A 280 1.29 3.48 11.34
N ASN A 281 0.83 4.60 10.79
CA ASN A 281 0.62 4.72 9.35
C ASN A 281 1.95 4.54 8.58
N PRO A 282 2.15 3.44 7.83
CA PRO A 282 3.42 3.14 7.17
C PRO A 282 3.78 4.15 6.08
N GLU A 283 2.78 4.79 5.47
CA GLU A 283 2.98 5.80 4.44
C GLU A 283 3.77 7.02 4.96
N PHE A 284 3.78 7.25 6.27
CA PHE A 284 4.58 8.32 6.87
C PHE A 284 6.05 7.98 7.07
N TRP A 285 6.38 6.69 6.94
CA TRP A 285 7.72 6.16 7.12
C TRP A 285 8.39 5.86 5.78
N LEU A 286 7.60 5.68 4.72
CA LEU A 286 8.08 5.50 3.35
C LEU A 286 8.62 6.82 2.81
N GLU A 287 9.81 6.76 2.21
CA GLU A 287 10.39 7.88 1.48
C GLU A 287 9.48 8.26 0.29
N PRO A 288 9.01 9.52 0.19
CA PRO A 288 8.15 9.95 -0.91
C PRO A 288 8.80 9.70 -2.28
N LEU A 289 7.98 9.41 -3.28
CA LEU A 289 8.46 9.29 -4.65
C LEU A 289 9.14 10.60 -5.11
N ALA A 290 10.12 10.50 -6.01
CA ALA A 290 10.82 11.67 -6.53
C ALA A 290 9.82 12.70 -7.10
N GLY A 291 9.94 13.96 -6.67
CA GLY A 291 9.02 15.04 -7.05
C GLY A 291 7.67 15.04 -6.30
N HIS A 292 7.49 14.14 -5.32
CA HIS A 292 6.27 14.02 -4.52
C HIS A 292 6.56 14.34 -3.05
N GLY A 293 5.51 14.74 -2.32
CA GLY A 293 5.53 14.94 -0.88
C GLY A 293 4.31 14.32 -0.22
N THR A 294 4.14 14.60 1.06
CA THR A 294 3.05 14.07 1.89
C THR A 294 2.20 15.21 2.41
N VAL A 295 0.88 15.00 2.50
CA VAL A 295 0.01 15.84 3.34
C VAL A 295 -0.45 15.01 4.52
N ALA A 296 -0.10 15.45 5.72
CA ALA A 296 -0.64 14.93 6.97
C ALA A 296 -1.50 16.01 7.62
N GLY A 297 -2.47 15.60 8.43
CA GLY A 297 -3.30 16.59 9.06
C GLY A 297 -4.35 16.05 10.01
N ARG A 298 -5.20 16.97 10.46
CA ARG A 298 -6.35 16.65 11.30
C ARG A 298 -7.64 17.27 10.78
N VAL A 299 -8.73 16.52 10.87
CA VAL A 299 -10.09 17.08 10.85
C VAL A 299 -10.72 16.85 12.21
N LEU A 300 -11.02 17.94 12.92
CA LEU A 300 -11.52 17.92 14.29
C LEU A 300 -12.81 18.72 14.41
N THR A 301 -13.57 18.46 15.46
CA THR A 301 -14.57 19.41 15.93
C THR A 301 -13.91 20.66 16.51
N ALA A 302 -14.68 21.73 16.68
CA ALA A 302 -14.20 22.96 17.32
C ALA A 302 -13.58 22.70 18.72
N ASP A 303 -14.17 21.80 19.50
CA ASP A 303 -13.70 21.36 20.83
C ASP A 303 -12.56 20.33 20.79
N GLY A 304 -12.01 20.02 19.61
CA GLY A 304 -10.81 19.19 19.46
C GLY A 304 -11.05 17.68 19.48
N ARG A 305 -12.28 17.22 19.24
CA ARG A 305 -12.61 15.80 19.11
C ARG A 305 -12.42 15.35 17.68
N HIS A 306 -11.95 14.12 17.48
CA HIS A 306 -11.77 13.61 16.13
C HIS A 306 -13.13 13.32 15.46
N LEU A 307 -13.13 13.43 14.14
CA LEU A 307 -14.25 13.08 13.28
C LEU A 307 -13.82 11.87 12.44
N PRO A 308 -14.35 10.67 12.69
CA PRO A 308 -13.91 9.46 12.00
C PRO A 308 -14.47 9.36 10.58
N GLU A 309 -13.71 8.75 9.68
CA GLU A 309 -14.09 8.42 8.29
C GLU A 309 -14.64 9.61 7.48
N VAL A 310 -14.19 10.82 7.78
CA VAL A 310 -14.48 12.02 6.99
C VAL A 310 -13.76 11.88 5.66
N PRO A 311 -14.46 11.90 4.51
CA PRO A 311 -13.81 11.95 3.21
C PRO A 311 -13.14 13.30 3.01
N LEU A 312 -11.86 13.27 2.63
CA LEU A 312 -11.11 14.42 2.17
C LEU A 312 -10.89 14.33 0.65
N LEU A 313 -11.14 15.43 -0.05
CA LEU A 313 -10.89 15.58 -1.48
C LEU A 313 -9.76 16.58 -1.72
N PHE A 314 -8.81 16.21 -2.57
CA PHE A 314 -7.64 17.01 -2.91
C PHE A 314 -7.73 17.48 -4.35
N TYR A 315 -7.82 18.79 -4.53
CA TYR A 315 -7.91 19.46 -5.82
C TYR A 315 -6.53 20.03 -6.15
N PRO A 316 -5.81 19.53 -7.15
CA PRO A 316 -4.53 20.08 -7.56
C PRO A 316 -4.69 21.27 -8.51
N GLY A 317 -3.68 22.14 -8.52
CA GLY A 317 -3.53 23.20 -9.52
C GLY A 317 -4.28 24.48 -9.16
N PRO A 318 -4.02 25.60 -9.85
CA PRO A 318 -4.43 26.94 -9.41
C PRO A 318 -5.94 27.17 -9.39
N ASP A 319 -6.69 26.43 -10.22
CA ASP A 319 -8.12 26.64 -10.40
C ASP A 319 -8.98 25.68 -9.55
N PHE A 320 -8.38 24.66 -8.94
CA PHE A 320 -9.05 23.68 -8.08
C PHE A 320 -10.36 23.08 -8.66
N ASN A 321 -10.41 22.87 -9.97
CA ASN A 321 -11.66 22.53 -10.67
C ASN A 321 -12.13 21.08 -10.48
N SER A 322 -11.24 20.13 -10.19
CA SER A 322 -11.61 18.72 -10.03
C SER A 322 -10.72 17.99 -9.02
N PRO A 323 -11.30 17.22 -8.10
CA PRO A 323 -10.50 16.45 -7.16
C PRO A 323 -9.81 15.31 -7.91
N ARG A 324 -8.56 15.05 -7.57
CA ARG A 324 -7.79 13.95 -8.17
C ARG A 324 -7.36 12.90 -7.15
N TYR A 325 -7.29 13.29 -5.89
CA TYR A 325 -6.88 12.41 -4.81
C TYR A 325 -7.85 12.52 -3.65
N TYR A 326 -7.89 11.49 -2.84
CA TYR A 326 -8.78 11.42 -1.69
C TYR A 326 -8.07 10.70 -0.54
N ALA A 327 -8.47 11.07 0.67
CA ALA A 327 -8.08 10.42 1.90
C ALA A 327 -9.31 10.31 2.82
N TYR A 328 -9.17 9.60 3.92
CA TYR A 328 -10.18 9.54 4.96
C TYR A 328 -9.53 9.82 6.30
N THR A 329 -10.27 10.45 7.21
CA THR A 329 -9.82 10.46 8.59
C THR A 329 -9.94 9.08 9.23
N TYR A 330 -9.03 8.81 10.15
CA TYR A 330 -8.93 7.59 10.93
C TYR A 330 -10.20 7.36 11.76
N ILE A 331 -10.62 6.10 11.91
CA ILE A 331 -11.88 5.75 12.60
C ILE A 331 -11.85 5.87 14.14
N ASP A 332 -10.68 6.12 14.74
CA ASP A 332 -10.33 5.78 16.13
C ASP A 332 -11.41 5.99 17.21
N GLY A 333 -12.23 4.96 17.41
CA GLY A 333 -13.10 4.80 18.58
C GLY A 333 -12.72 3.59 19.44
N LEU A 334 -11.63 2.89 19.10
CA LEU A 334 -11.26 1.60 19.68
C LEU A 334 -9.92 1.61 20.42
N GLY A 335 -9.13 2.70 20.33
CA GLY A 335 -7.82 2.78 20.98
C GLY A 335 -6.74 1.91 20.34
N LEU A 336 -6.97 1.48 19.10
CA LEU A 336 -6.07 0.63 18.29
C LEU A 336 -5.30 1.44 17.23
N ILE A 337 -5.64 2.72 17.08
CA ILE A 337 -5.04 3.59 16.10
C ILE A 337 -4.11 4.57 16.80
N HIS A 338 -2.90 4.67 16.27
CA HIS A 338 -1.90 5.53 16.84
C HIS A 338 -1.40 6.52 15.79
N PRO A 339 -1.68 7.82 15.96
CA PRO A 339 -1.05 8.83 15.14
C PRO A 339 0.45 8.89 15.45
N ASP A 340 1.22 9.56 14.60
CA ASP A 340 2.60 9.87 14.91
C ASP A 340 2.71 10.77 16.16
N ASP A 341 3.71 10.53 17.01
CA ASP A 341 3.87 11.21 18.29
C ASP A 341 4.20 12.72 18.14
N GLN A 342 4.82 13.13 17.03
CA GLN A 342 5.19 14.51 16.75
C GLN A 342 4.15 15.24 15.90
N TRP A 343 3.50 14.54 14.98
CA TRP A 343 2.53 15.13 14.05
C TRP A 343 1.08 15.03 14.57
N GLY A 344 0.71 13.93 15.21
CA GLY A 344 -0.62 13.73 15.76
C GLY A 344 -1.71 13.72 14.69
N GLU A 345 -1.43 13.22 13.49
CA GLU A 345 -2.32 13.25 12.34
C GLU A 345 -3.52 12.32 12.53
N ASN A 346 -4.70 12.70 12.05
CA ASN A 346 -5.82 11.77 11.92
C ASN A 346 -6.19 11.49 10.46
N PHE A 347 -5.39 11.97 9.51
CA PHE A 347 -5.38 11.51 8.14
C PHE A 347 -3.99 11.76 7.56
N LEU A 348 -3.67 11.01 6.51
CA LEU A 348 -2.46 11.19 5.75
C LEU A 348 -2.69 10.77 4.30
N LEU A 349 -2.03 11.47 3.39
CA LEU A 349 -1.95 11.11 1.99
C LEU A 349 -0.50 11.32 1.51
N SER A 350 0.19 10.21 1.23
CA SER A 350 1.55 10.24 0.70
C SER A 350 1.58 10.33 -0.82
N ASP A 351 2.77 10.51 -1.38
CA ASP A 351 3.03 10.47 -2.82
C ASP A 351 2.15 11.41 -3.65
N LEU A 352 1.92 12.62 -3.13
CA LEU A 352 1.29 13.71 -3.87
C LEU A 352 2.33 14.48 -4.68
N PRO A 353 2.13 14.71 -5.98
CA PRO A 353 3.03 15.57 -6.76
C PRO A 353 3.22 16.93 -6.07
N ALA A 354 4.44 17.47 -6.10
CA ALA A 354 4.68 18.81 -5.55
C ALA A 354 3.82 19.86 -6.30
N GLY A 355 3.21 20.77 -5.54
CA GLY A 355 2.31 21.78 -6.09
C GLY A 355 1.29 22.29 -5.08
N ASP A 356 0.41 23.18 -5.53
CA ASP A 356 -0.66 23.73 -4.71
C ASP A 356 -1.93 22.88 -4.79
N TYR A 357 -2.54 22.70 -3.62
CA TYR A 357 -3.75 21.92 -3.43
C TYR A 357 -4.76 22.69 -2.58
N LEU A 358 -6.04 22.50 -2.91
CA LEU A 358 -7.16 22.77 -2.02
C LEU A 358 -7.61 21.44 -1.44
N VAL A 359 -7.63 21.35 -0.11
CA VAL A 359 -8.15 20.20 0.63
C VAL A 359 -9.56 20.53 1.09
N GLU A 360 -10.50 19.66 0.76
CA GLU A 360 -11.90 19.78 1.14
C GLU A 360 -12.32 18.62 2.05
N ALA A 361 -12.91 18.93 3.19
CA ALA A 361 -13.56 17.95 4.07
C ALA A 361 -15.06 18.25 4.14
N THR A 362 -15.89 17.23 3.93
CA THR A 362 -17.35 17.35 4.09
C THR A 362 -17.80 16.63 5.33
N VAL A 363 -18.29 17.39 6.32
CA VAL A 363 -18.77 16.86 7.61
C VAL A 363 -20.26 17.15 7.74
N ASN A 364 -21.08 16.11 7.78
CA ASN A 364 -22.54 16.21 7.96
C ASN A 364 -23.22 17.22 7.01
N GLY A 365 -22.80 17.23 5.74
CA GLY A 365 -23.34 18.11 4.69
C GLY A 365 -22.74 19.52 4.65
N LYS A 366 -21.81 19.85 5.55
CA LYS A 366 -21.09 21.11 5.54
C LYS A 366 -19.66 20.93 5.04
N VAL A 367 -19.26 21.84 4.15
CA VAL A 367 -17.96 21.82 3.47
C VAL A 367 -16.97 22.73 4.20
N TYR A 368 -15.77 22.21 4.45
CA TYR A 368 -14.64 22.93 5.01
C TYR A 368 -13.44 22.79 4.07
N ARG A 369 -12.66 23.87 3.93
CA ARG A 369 -11.61 23.95 2.91
C ARG A 369 -10.35 24.60 3.46
N GLN A 370 -9.19 24.08 3.07
CA GLN A 370 -7.89 24.64 3.39
C GLN A 370 -6.90 24.47 2.22
N ASN A 371 -6.18 25.53 1.88
CA ASN A 371 -5.09 25.44 0.92
C ASN A 371 -3.84 24.85 1.57
N VAL A 372 -3.08 24.07 0.80
CA VAL A 372 -1.78 23.53 1.19
C VAL A 372 -0.85 23.47 -0.02
N THR A 373 0.42 23.79 0.19
CA THR A 373 1.46 23.61 -0.83
C THR A 373 2.28 22.38 -0.48
N VAL A 374 2.22 21.36 -1.34
CA VAL A 374 3.01 20.13 -1.23
C VAL A 374 4.41 20.39 -1.74
N GLN A 375 5.41 20.13 -0.91
CA GLN A 375 6.82 20.20 -1.26
C GLN A 375 7.39 18.80 -1.44
N ALA A 376 8.21 18.61 -2.49
CA ALA A 376 8.87 17.34 -2.73
C ALA A 376 9.75 16.93 -1.53
N GLY A 377 9.61 15.67 -1.11
CA GLY A 377 10.37 15.07 -0.01
C GLY A 377 10.03 15.63 1.38
N LYS A 378 8.88 16.29 1.55
CA LYS A 378 8.47 16.88 2.84
C LYS A 378 7.01 16.58 3.18
N THR A 379 6.71 16.58 4.47
CA THR A 379 5.34 16.65 4.96
C THR A 379 4.84 18.09 4.98
N SER A 380 3.63 18.29 4.46
CA SER A 380 2.85 19.52 4.56
C SER A 380 1.68 19.28 5.51
N TRP A 381 1.32 20.30 6.29
CA TRP A 381 0.34 20.17 7.36
C TRP A 381 -1.00 20.83 7.03
N VAL A 382 -2.10 20.15 7.38
CA VAL A 382 -3.47 20.66 7.27
C VAL A 382 -4.22 20.44 8.59
N GLU A 383 -4.93 21.46 9.08
CA GLU A 383 -5.82 21.31 10.24
C GLU A 383 -7.15 21.99 9.98
N ILE A 384 -8.19 21.19 9.77
CA ILE A 384 -9.56 21.64 9.57
C ILE A 384 -10.32 21.45 10.89
N ARG A 385 -10.96 22.52 11.38
CA ARG A 385 -11.87 22.47 12.52
C ARG A 385 -13.29 22.79 12.06
N THR A 386 -14.26 22.01 12.52
CA THR A 386 -15.67 22.35 12.31
C THR A 386 -16.05 23.57 13.13
N ASP A 387 -17.15 24.22 12.76
CA ASP A 387 -17.74 25.27 13.59
C ASP A 387 -18.41 24.66 14.84
N ASN A 388 -18.54 25.47 15.89
CA ASN A 388 -19.21 25.11 17.16
C ASN A 388 -20.71 24.86 17.00
#